data_AF-A0A256ZIY7-F1
#
_entry.id   AF-A0A256ZIY7-F1
#
_cell.length_a   1.000
_cell.length_b   1.000
_cell.length_c   1.000
_cell.angle_alpha   90.00
_cell.angle_beta   90.00
_cell.angle_gamma   90.00
#
_symmetry.space_group_name_H-M   'P 1'
#
loop_
_entity.id
_entity.type
_entity.pdbx_description
1 polymer ?
#
loop_
_entity_poly.entity_id
_entity_poly.type
_entity_poly.pdbx_seq_one_letter_code
_entity_poly.pdbx_strand_id
1 'polypeptide(L)'
;MKYRLMDVLACPMCKKFPLELIVLSERELEGVEAPQGFRCSDYCGLKKAFLKDLEEEPDCCSCFSREIVEGVLYCPECGRWYPIIDEIPRLLPDKIRQEKDIKKVELAFLKKHADELPDKITKEGRPFNLAG
;
A
#
# COMPACT_ATOMS: atom_id res chain seq x y z
N MET A 1 -7.90 1.34 -3.56
CA MET A 1 -7.58 0.37 -2.50
C MET A 1 -8.13 0.86 -1.17
N LYS A 2 -8.87 0.02 -0.45
CA LYS A 2 -9.36 0.34 0.89
C LYS A 2 -8.26 0.24 1.94
N TYR A 3 -8.18 1.20 2.87
CA TYR A 3 -7.24 1.18 4.00
C TYR A 3 -7.34 -0.08 4.86
N ARG A 4 -8.55 -0.58 5.09
CA ARG A 4 -8.82 -1.80 5.87
C ARG A 4 -8.17 -3.07 5.29
N LEU A 5 -7.73 -3.08 4.04
CA LEU A 5 -6.95 -4.21 3.51
C LEU A 5 -5.57 -4.32 4.18
N MET A 6 -5.02 -3.23 4.70
CA MET A 6 -3.73 -3.25 5.41
C MET A 6 -3.73 -4.14 6.65
N ASP A 7 -4.90 -4.48 7.20
CA ASP A 7 -5.07 -5.42 8.30
C ASP A 7 -4.77 -6.87 7.91
N VAL A 8 -4.85 -7.20 6.61
CA VAL A 8 -4.69 -8.57 6.10
C VAL A 8 -3.55 -8.72 5.10
N LEU A 9 -3.07 -7.62 4.51
CA LEU A 9 -2.02 -7.67 3.50
C LEU A 9 -0.65 -7.90 4.11
N ALA A 10 -0.01 -8.99 3.69
CA ALA A 10 1.38 -9.30 3.97
C ALA A 10 2.22 -9.32 2.68
N CYS A 11 3.53 -9.16 2.82
CA CYS A 11 4.45 -9.28 1.70
C CYS A 11 4.30 -10.65 1.01
N PRO A 12 4.00 -10.73 -0.31
CA PRO A 12 3.83 -12.00 -0.99
C PRO A 12 5.12 -12.84 -1.00
N MET A 13 6.28 -12.21 -0.86
CA MET A 13 7.59 -12.84 -0.97
C MET A 13 8.13 -13.38 0.36
N CYS A 14 8.08 -12.60 1.44
CA CYS A 14 8.64 -12.99 2.76
C CYS A 14 7.57 -13.15 3.85
N LYS A 15 6.30 -12.91 3.54
CA LYS A 15 5.16 -12.99 4.48
C LYS A 15 5.20 -12.00 5.64
N LYS A 16 6.12 -11.01 5.62
CA LYS A 16 6.14 -9.92 6.59
C LYS A 16 4.81 -9.17 6.61
N PHE A 17 4.31 -8.98 7.83
CA PHE A 17 3.22 -8.09 8.18
C PHE A 17 3.69 -7.13 9.29
N PRO A 18 3.27 -5.85 9.28
CA PRO A 18 2.52 -5.17 8.23
C PRO A 18 3.43 -4.71 7.07
N LEU A 19 2.82 -4.39 5.93
CA LEU A 19 3.46 -3.59 4.89
C LEU A 19 3.34 -2.10 5.25
N GLU A 20 4.33 -1.30 4.91
CA GLU A 20 4.27 0.15 5.02
C GLU A 20 3.47 0.74 3.85
N LEU A 21 2.42 1.50 4.14
CA LEU A 21 1.61 2.19 3.13
C LEU A 21 2.06 3.64 2.95
N ILE A 22 2.41 4.01 1.73
CA ILE A 22 2.60 5.39 1.26
C ILE A 22 1.44 5.72 0.32
N VAL A 23 0.68 6.76 0.65
CA VAL A 23 -0.47 7.21 -0.16
C VAL A 23 0.00 8.39 -1.00
N LEU A 24 -0.22 8.31 -2.31
CA LEU A 24 0.15 9.35 -3.28
C LEU A 24 -1.11 10.12 -3.70
N SER A 25 -2.23 9.41 -3.89
CA SER A 25 -3.53 10.04 -4.07
C SER A 25 -4.64 9.17 -3.51
N GLU A 26 -5.72 9.82 -3.10
CA GLU A 26 -6.92 9.20 -2.57
C GLU A 26 -8.15 9.99 -3.01
N ARG A 27 -9.32 9.36 -2.93
CA ARG A 27 -10.62 10.01 -3.10
C ARG A 27 -11.57 9.57 -2.01
N GLU A 28 -12.59 10.39 -1.78
CA GLU A 28 -13.71 10.07 -0.93
C GLU A 28 -14.89 9.59 -1.77
N LEU A 29 -15.62 8.59 -1.25
CA LEU A 29 -16.79 8.01 -1.88
C LEU A 29 -18.05 8.45 -1.16
N GLU A 30 -19.02 8.92 -1.93
CA GLU A 30 -20.34 9.33 -1.42
C GLU A 30 -21.22 8.11 -1.13
N GLY A 31 -22.02 8.20 -0.06
CA GLY A 31 -23.02 7.18 0.29
C GLY A 31 -22.43 5.85 0.79
N VAL A 32 -21.15 5.81 1.17
CA VAL A 32 -20.52 4.62 1.73
C VAL A 32 -20.62 4.64 3.24
N GLU A 33 -21.31 3.64 3.79
CA GLU A 33 -21.41 3.42 5.24
C GLU A 33 -20.62 2.18 5.66
N ALA A 34 -20.00 2.25 6.84
CA ALA A 34 -19.36 1.10 7.44
C ALA A 34 -20.42 0.10 7.93
N PRO A 35 -20.27 -1.22 7.70
CA PRO A 35 -21.13 -2.21 8.30
C PRO A 35 -21.11 -2.08 9.83
N GLN A 36 -22.28 -2.26 10.44
CA GLN A 36 -22.41 -2.16 11.89
C GLN A 36 -21.43 -3.11 12.60
N GLY A 37 -20.65 -2.57 13.53
CA GLY A 37 -19.70 -3.33 14.33
C GLY A 37 -18.42 -3.76 13.60
N PHE A 38 -18.23 -3.38 12.34
CA PHE A 38 -16.97 -3.68 11.64
C PHE A 38 -15.80 -2.92 12.28
N ARG A 39 -14.72 -3.66 12.58
CA ARG A 39 -13.43 -3.13 13.01
C ARG A 39 -12.31 -3.98 12.40
N CYS A 40 -11.14 -3.38 12.19
CA CYS A 40 -9.92 -4.15 11.91
C CYS A 40 -9.58 -5.06 13.10
N SER A 41 -8.82 -6.13 12.86
CA SER A 41 -8.46 -7.13 13.88
C SER A 41 -7.14 -6.78 14.58
N ASP A 42 -6.10 -6.43 13.81
CA ASP A 42 -4.73 -6.28 14.32
C ASP A 42 -4.12 -4.91 13.99
N TYR A 43 -4.32 -4.42 12.76
CA TYR A 43 -3.65 -3.24 12.21
C TYR A 43 -4.62 -2.29 11.52
N CYS A 44 -4.59 -1.02 11.93
CA CYS A 44 -5.34 0.05 11.31
C CYS A 44 -4.53 0.67 10.17
N GLY A 45 -4.89 0.39 8.92
CA GLY A 45 -4.25 1.02 7.75
C GLY A 45 -4.39 2.54 7.71
N LEU A 46 -5.49 3.09 8.23
CA LEU A 46 -5.73 4.54 8.28
C LEU A 46 -4.78 5.25 9.25
N LYS A 47 -4.58 4.70 10.44
CA LYS A 47 -3.67 5.23 11.47
C LYS A 47 -2.22 4.74 11.28
N LYS A 48 -1.99 3.77 10.40
CA LYS A 48 -0.70 3.11 10.14
C LYS A 48 -0.07 2.50 11.41
N ALA A 49 -0.88 1.92 12.28
CA ALA A 49 -0.45 1.36 13.57
C ALA A 49 -1.25 0.12 13.95
N PHE A 50 -0.69 -0.71 14.84
CA PHE A 50 -1.42 -1.81 15.44
C PHE A 50 -2.48 -1.28 16.41
N LEU A 51 -3.64 -1.92 16.46
CA LEU A 51 -4.77 -1.46 17.28
C LEU A 51 -4.44 -1.44 18.78
N LYS A 52 -3.63 -2.41 19.24
CA LYS A 52 -3.15 -2.46 20.63
C LYS A 52 -2.26 -1.27 21.03
N ASP A 53 -1.69 -0.57 20.05
CA ASP A 53 -0.75 0.54 20.27
C ASP A 53 -1.45 1.91 20.09
N LEU A 54 -2.76 1.93 19.86
CA LEU A 54 -3.54 3.16 19.70
C LEU A 54 -4.10 3.63 21.05
N GLU A 55 -3.97 4.93 21.30
CA GLU A 55 -4.56 5.59 22.48
C GLU A 55 -6.07 5.80 22.33
N GLU A 56 -6.54 5.95 21.08
CA GLU A 56 -7.93 6.24 20.74
C GLU A 56 -8.46 5.29 19.66
N GLU A 57 -9.76 4.98 19.71
CA GLU A 57 -10.39 4.17 18.66
C GLU A 57 -10.31 4.90 17.30
N PRO A 58 -9.85 4.22 16.22
CA PRO A 58 -9.89 4.80 14.89
C PRO A 58 -11.32 5.14 14.47
N ASP A 59 -11.45 6.23 13.71
CA ASP A 59 -12.69 6.51 12.99
C ASP A 59 -12.87 5.52 11.82
N CYS A 60 -13.41 4.35 12.15
CA CYS A 60 -13.72 3.32 11.17
C CYS A 60 -14.82 3.76 10.20
N CYS A 61 -15.67 4.73 10.54
CA CYS A 61 -16.71 5.21 9.64
C CYS A 61 -16.10 5.98 8.47
N SER A 62 -15.27 7.00 8.73
CA SER A 62 -14.58 7.72 7.65
C SER A 62 -13.57 6.85 6.90
N CYS A 63 -12.98 5.83 7.55
CA CYS A 63 -12.11 4.86 6.88
C CYS A 63 -12.80 4.16 5.69
N PHE A 64 -14.12 3.93 5.74
CA PHE A 64 -14.85 3.22 4.68
C PHE A 64 -15.08 4.06 3.43
N SER A 65 -15.30 5.37 3.58
CA SER A 65 -15.49 6.30 2.47
C SER A 65 -14.18 6.62 1.74
N ARG A 66 -13.01 6.37 2.35
CA ARG A 66 -11.71 6.66 1.72
C ARG A 66 -11.21 5.54 0.83
N GLU A 67 -10.81 5.89 -0.38
CA GLU A 67 -10.26 5.00 -1.40
C GLU A 67 -8.89 5.51 -1.86
N ILE A 68 -7.84 4.71 -1.67
CA ILE A 68 -6.49 5.04 -2.15
C ILE A 68 -6.44 4.77 -3.65
N VAL A 69 -6.22 5.81 -4.46
CA VAL A 69 -6.19 5.71 -5.92
C VAL A 69 -4.79 5.32 -6.38
N GLU A 70 -3.76 6.02 -5.89
CA GLU A 70 -2.36 5.71 -6.13
C GLU A 70 -1.58 5.65 -4.81
N GLY A 71 -0.60 4.76 -4.75
CA GLY A 71 0.22 4.57 -3.57
C GLY A 71 1.27 3.48 -3.75
N VAL A 72 2.04 3.23 -2.71
CA VAL A 72 3.04 2.17 -2.66
C VAL A 72 2.92 1.41 -1.35
N LEU A 73 2.94 0.08 -1.45
CA LEU A 73 3.14 -0.82 -0.32
C LEU A 73 4.61 -1.22 -0.28
N TYR A 74 5.32 -0.89 0.80
CA TYR A 74 6.73 -1.22 0.99
C TYR A 74 6.90 -2.26 2.08
N CYS A 75 7.71 -3.28 1.83
CA CYS A 75 8.06 -4.29 2.81
C CYS A 75 9.36 -3.90 3.51
N PRO A 76 9.33 -3.55 4.81
CA PRO A 76 10.53 -3.15 5.54
C PRO A 76 11.54 -4.28 5.75
N GLU A 77 11.10 -5.54 5.65
CA GLU A 77 11.98 -6.70 5.87
C GLU A 77 12.80 -7.07 4.63
N CYS A 78 12.21 -7.03 3.44
CA CYS A 78 12.89 -7.49 2.22
C CYS A 78 13.13 -6.40 1.17
N GLY A 79 12.73 -5.16 1.45
CA GLY A 79 12.95 -4.00 0.58
C GLY A 79 12.10 -3.99 -0.70
N ARG A 80 11.08 -4.84 -0.79
CA ARG A 80 10.19 -4.88 -1.96
C ARG A 80 9.12 -3.82 -1.85
N TRP A 81 8.87 -3.14 -2.95
CA TRP A 81 7.78 -2.19 -3.08
C TRP A 81 6.74 -2.72 -4.06
N TYR A 82 5.47 -2.42 -3.87
CA TYR A 82 4.37 -2.85 -4.75
C TYR A 82 3.47 -1.65 -5.03
N PRO A 83 3.19 -1.31 -6.29
CA PRO A 83 2.38 -0.15 -6.60
C PRO A 83 0.89 -0.42 -6.38
N ILE A 84 0.18 0.62 -5.99
CA ILE A 84 -1.27 0.74 -6.11
C ILE A 84 -1.52 1.65 -7.30
N ILE A 85 -2.14 1.12 -8.34
CA ILE A 85 -2.43 1.85 -9.59
C ILE A 85 -3.92 1.68 -9.88
N ASP A 86 -4.62 2.80 -10.03
CA ASP A 86 -6.06 2.81 -10.28
C ASP A 86 -6.79 1.96 -9.24
N GLU A 87 -6.48 2.22 -7.96
CA GLU A 87 -7.08 1.56 -6.79
C GLU A 87 -6.70 0.08 -6.59
N ILE A 88 -5.95 -0.52 -7.52
CA ILE A 88 -5.60 -1.94 -7.49
C ILE A 88 -4.19 -2.14 -6.91
N PRO A 89 -4.03 -2.77 -5.73
CA PRO A 89 -2.72 -3.15 -5.21
C PRO A 89 -2.13 -4.32 -6.02
N ARG A 90 -1.02 -4.09 -6.70
CA ARG A 90 -0.36 -5.10 -7.56
C ARG A 90 0.70 -5.89 -6.78
N LEU A 91 0.25 -6.84 -5.97
CA LEU A 91 1.09 -7.72 -5.14
C LEU A 91 1.63 -8.95 -5.90
N LEU A 92 2.25 -8.72 -7.05
CA LEU A 92 2.78 -9.79 -7.89
C LEU A 92 4.18 -10.25 -7.43
N PRO A 93 4.51 -11.55 -7.53
CA PRO A 93 5.87 -12.05 -7.32
C PRO A 93 6.90 -11.46 -8.29
N ASP A 94 8.16 -11.41 -7.86
CA ASP A 94 9.26 -10.79 -8.64
C ASP A 94 9.37 -11.32 -10.07
N LYS A 95 9.22 -12.65 -10.27
CA LYS A 95 9.31 -13.27 -11.60
C LYS A 95 8.31 -12.65 -12.58
N ILE A 96 7.08 -12.42 -12.12
CA ILE A 96 6.03 -11.82 -12.94
C ILE A 96 6.30 -10.32 -13.13
N ARG A 97 6.77 -9.63 -12.09
CA ARG A 97 7.08 -8.18 -12.18
C ARG A 97 8.25 -7.86 -13.09
N GLN A 98 9.18 -8.81 -13.28
CA GLN A 98 10.30 -8.66 -14.22
C GLN A 98 9.89 -8.85 -15.69
N GLU A 99 8.69 -9.37 -15.97
CA GLU A 99 8.16 -9.41 -17.34
C GLU A 99 8.12 -8.00 -17.95
N LYS A 100 8.55 -7.90 -19.21
CA LYS A 100 8.88 -6.62 -19.86
C LYS A 100 7.76 -5.57 -19.75
N ASP A 101 6.52 -5.98 -20.01
CA ASP A 101 5.37 -5.06 -20.05
C ASP A 101 4.97 -4.60 -18.64
N ILE A 102 5.02 -5.50 -17.65
CA ILE A 102 4.74 -5.18 -16.26
C ILE A 102 5.84 -4.26 -15.71
N LYS A 103 7.11 -4.63 -15.89
CA LYS A 103 8.26 -3.82 -15.48
C LYS A 103 8.22 -2.41 -16.07
N LYS A 104 7.84 -2.27 -17.35
CA LYS A 104 7.72 -0.96 -18.02
C LYS A 104 6.65 -0.08 -17.37
N VAL A 105 5.47 -0.63 -17.07
CA VAL A 105 4.38 0.11 -16.40
C VAL A 105 4.79 0.51 -14.98
N GLU A 106 5.38 -0.40 -14.22
CA GLU A 106 5.81 -0.13 -12.85
C GLU A 106 6.95 0.89 -12.76
N LEU A 107 7.92 0.85 -13.68
CA LEU A 107 8.97 1.87 -13.76
C LEU A 107 8.42 3.23 -14.19
N ALA A 108 7.43 3.29 -15.09
CA ALA A 108 6.77 4.53 -15.45
C ALA A 108 6.03 5.15 -14.25
N PHE A 109 5.35 4.31 -13.46
CA PHE A 109 4.73 4.72 -12.20
C PHE A 109 5.77 5.29 -11.21
N LEU A 110 6.89 4.59 -10.98
CA LEU A 110 7.95 5.11 -10.11
C LEU A 110 8.51 6.45 -10.59
N LYS A 111 8.74 6.60 -11.90
CA LYS A 111 9.24 7.86 -12.48
C LYS A 111 8.26 9.01 -12.27
N LYS A 112 6.95 8.76 -12.43
CA LYS A 112 5.90 9.76 -12.22
C LYS A 112 5.91 10.29 -10.78
N HIS A 113 6.18 9.44 -9.80
CA HIS A 113 6.10 9.76 -8.37
C HIS A 113 7.46 9.83 -7.67
N ALA A 114 8.56 10.01 -8.43
CA ALA A 114 9.91 9.91 -7.90
C ALA A 114 10.20 10.93 -6.78
N ASP A 115 9.62 12.14 -6.87
CA ASP A 115 9.83 13.23 -5.92
C ASP A 115 9.04 13.05 -4.62
N GLU A 116 7.98 12.23 -4.64
CA GLU A 116 7.11 11.96 -3.49
C GLU A 116 7.53 10.70 -2.71
N LEU A 117 8.34 9.85 -3.34
CA LEU A 117 8.73 8.55 -2.81
C LEU A 117 10.14 8.58 -2.21
N PRO A 118 10.36 7.93 -1.06
CA PRO A 118 11.68 7.88 -0.42
C PRO A 118 12.68 7.05 -1.21
N ASP A 119 13.97 7.33 -1.01
CA ASP A 119 15.10 6.64 -1.65
C ASP A 119 15.08 5.11 -1.46
N LYS A 120 14.59 4.62 -0.31
CA LYS A 120 14.43 3.18 -0.05
C LYS A 120 13.52 2.46 -1.06
N ILE A 121 12.71 3.22 -1.82
CA ILE A 121 11.87 2.74 -2.91
C ILE A 121 12.48 3.13 -4.26
N THR A 122 12.82 4.41 -4.46
CA THR A 122 13.23 4.92 -5.78
C THR A 122 14.65 4.52 -6.17
N LYS A 123 15.55 4.25 -5.21
CA LYS A 123 16.96 3.91 -5.45
C LYS A 123 17.36 2.51 -4.97
N GLU A 124 16.70 2.02 -3.92
CA GLU A 124 17.07 0.74 -3.28
C GLU A 124 16.00 -0.35 -3.46
N GLY A 125 14.82 0.03 -3.96
CA GLY A 125 13.66 -0.83 -4.04
C GLY A 125 13.92 -2.10 -4.86
N ARG A 126 13.36 -3.21 -4.38
CA ARG A 126 13.33 -4.50 -5.08
C ARG A 126 11.95 -4.76 -5.72
N PRO A 127 11.87 -5.52 -6.82
CA PRO A 127 12.96 -6.21 -7.54
C PRO A 127 13.74 -5.33 -8.53
N PHE A 128 13.33 -4.07 -8.69
CA PHE A 128 14.01 -3.05 -9.48
C PHE A 128 13.63 -1.66 -8.95
N ASN A 129 14.39 -0.65 -9.35
CA ASN A 129 14.21 0.74 -8.94
C ASN A 129 14.66 1.68 -10.10
N LEU A 130 14.80 2.98 -9.83
CA LEU A 130 15.20 3.97 -10.83
C LEU A 130 16.71 4.14 -10.97
N ALA A 131 17.50 3.62 -10.03
CA ALA A 131 18.96 3.72 -10.03
C ALA A 131 19.68 2.62 -10.84
N GLY A 132 19.02 1.49 -11.13
CA GLY A 132 19.56 0.40 -11.97
C GLY A 132 18.71 -0.86 -11.98
#